data_AF-A0A737LKZ5-F1
#
_entry.id   AF-A0A737LKZ5-F1
#
_cell.length_a   1.000
_cell.length_b   1.000
_cell.length_c   1.000
_cell.angle_alpha   90.00
_cell.angle_beta   90.00
_cell.angle_gamma   90.00
#
_symmetry.space_group_name_H-M   'P 1'
#
loop_
_entity.id
_entity.type
_entity.pdbx_description
1 polymer ?
#
loop_
_entity_poly.entity_id
_entity_poly.type
_entity_poly.pdbx_seq_one_letter_code
_entity_poly.pdbx_strand_id
1 'polypeptide(L)' 'MSYTHILVAVAVTPESHQLLAKAVSIARPVQAKVSLITLASDPELYNQFAAPMMEDLRAVMHEETEN' A
#
# COMPACT_ATOMS: atom_id res chain seq x y z
N MET A 1 11.58 -8.31 21.88
CA MET A 1 11.33 -7.31 20.82
C MET A 1 10.57 -8.02 19.70
N SER A 2 9.28 -7.75 19.53
CA SER A 2 8.48 -8.27 18.41
C SER A 2 8.18 -7.14 17.42
N TYR A 3 8.09 -7.46 16.13
CA TYR A 3 7.65 -6.51 15.12
C TYR A 3 6.16 -6.20 15.33
N THR A 4 5.80 -4.92 15.27
CA THR A 4 4.40 -4.47 15.28
C THR A 4 3.92 -4.03 13.90
N HIS A 5 4.84 -3.49 13.09
CA HIS A 5 4.58 -3.02 11.72
C HIS A 5 5.72 -3.47 10.80
N ILE A 6 5.37 -4.04 9.66
CA ILE A 6 6.30 -4.46 8.61
C ILE A 6 5.91 -3.72 7.32
N LEU A 7 6.81 -2.89 6.80
CA LEU A 7 6.65 -2.23 5.51
C LEU A 7 7.39 -3.04 4.44
N VAL A 8 6.71 -3.38 3.35
CA VAL A 8 7.28 -4.16 2.25
C VAL A 8 7.17 -3.37 0.95
N ALA A 9 8.31 -3.09 0.32
CA ALA A 9 8.36 -2.54 -1.03
C ALA A 9 8.15 -3.67 -2.05
N VAL A 10 7.14 -3.52 -2.91
CA VAL A 10 6.74 -4.55 -3.89
C VAL A 10 6.59 -3.96 -5.30
N ALA A 11 6.77 -4.81 -6.30
CA ALA A 11 6.48 -4.55 -7.71
C ALA A 11 5.65 -5.70 -8.30
N VAL A 12 5.17 -5.56 -9.53
CA VAL A 12 4.40 -6.61 -10.24
C VAL A 12 5.37 -7.65 -10.82
N THR A 13 6.11 -8.33 -9.93
CA THR A 13 7.09 -9.36 -10.30
C THR A 13 6.98 -10.60 -9.41
N PRO A 14 7.34 -11.81 -9.90
CA PRO A 14 7.33 -13.05 -9.11
C PRO A 14 8.14 -12.96 -7.80
N GLU A 15 9.25 -12.24 -7.80
CA GLU A 15 10.13 -12.05 -6.64
C GLU A 15 9.42 -11.26 -5.53
N SER A 16 8.60 -10.27 -5.91
CA SER A 16 7.81 -9.50 -4.96
C SER A 16 6.75 -10.36 -4.25
N HIS A 17 6.22 -11.38 -4.92
CA HIS A 17 5.32 -12.36 -4.29
C HIS A 17 6.04 -13.22 -3.24
N GLN A 18 7.28 -13.63 -3.51
CA GLN A 18 8.10 -14.38 -2.54
C GLN A 18 8.44 -13.53 -1.31
N LEU A 19 8.80 -12.26 -1.53
CA LEU A 19 9.06 -11.30 -0.47
C LEU A 19 7.82 -11.10 0.42
N LEU A 20 6.65 -10.95 -0.20
CA LEU A 20 5.38 -10.81 0.51
C LEU A 20 5.06 -12.06 1.35
N ALA A 21 5.22 -13.25 0.78
CA ALA A 21 5.01 -14.51 1.50
C ALA A 21 5.92 -14.60 2.74
N LYS A 22 7.18 -14.16 2.62
CA LYS A 22 8.10 -14.09 3.75
C LYS A 22 7.64 -13.09 4.79
N ALA A 23 7.24 -11.88 4.39
CA ALA A 23 6.75 -10.86 5.32
C ALA A 23 5.52 -11.33 6.12
N VAL A 24 4.58 -11.99 5.45
CA VAL A 24 3.39 -12.60 6.11
C VAL A 24 3.80 -13.68 7.10
N SER A 25 4.78 -14.53 6.75
CA SER A 25 5.27 -15.58 7.65
C SER A 25 5.90 -15.04 8.94
N ILE A 26 6.51 -13.85 8.86
CA ILE A 26 7.11 -13.16 10.01
C ILE A 26 6.04 -12.44 10.83
N ALA A 27 5.05 -11.84 10.17
CA ALA A 27 3.98 -11.07 10.82
C ALA A 27 2.99 -11.96 11.59
N ARG A 28 2.60 -13.10 11.01
CA ARG A 28 1.51 -13.95 11.52
C ARG A 28 1.68 -14.40 12.98
N PRO A 29 2.85 -14.88 13.43
CA PRO A 29 3.02 -15.34 14.82
C PRO A 29 2.88 -14.23 15.87
N VAL A 30 3.10 -12.98 15.48
CA VAL A 30 3.11 -11.82 16.39
C VAL A 30 1.97 -10.83 16.11
N GLN A 31 1.05 -11.18 15.21
CA GLN A 31 -0.06 -10.32 14.78
C GLN A 31 0.39 -8.92 14.32
N ALA A 32 1.57 -8.82 13.68
CA ALA A 32 2.05 -7.57 13.13
C ALA A 32 1.21 -7.12 11.92
N LYS A 33 1.08 -5.81 11.74
CA LYS A 33 0.51 -5.24 10.51
C LYS A 33 1.53 -5.27 9.38
N VAL A 34 1.08 -5.64 8.19
CA VAL A 34 1.88 -5.57 6.96
C VAL A 34 1.33 -4.46 6.07
N SER A 35 2.18 -3.50 5.73
CA SER A 35 1.88 -2.42 4.78
C SER A 35 2.70 -2.63 3.51
N LEU A 36 2.08 -2.39 2.36
CA LEU A 36 2.70 -2.55 1.06
C LEU A 36 2.92 -1.17 0.43
N ILE A 37 4.08 -0.98 -0.20
CA ILE A 37 4.38 0.20 -0.99
C ILE A 37 4.90 -0.23 -2.37
N THR A 38 4.35 0.35 -3.43
CA THR A 38 4.87 0.21 -4.79
C THR A 38 5.34 1.58 -5.26
N LEU A 39 6.54 1.61 -5.83
CA LEU A 39 7.06 2.80 -6.50
C LEU A 39 6.69 2.69 -7.99
N ALA A 40 5.67 3.45 -8.38
CA ALA A 40 5.30 3.62 -9.77
C ALA A 40 6.11 4.78 -10.36
N SER A 41 7.08 4.49 -11.22
CA SER A 41 7.78 5.50 -12.03
C SER A 41 7.07 5.79 -13.35
N ASP A 42 6.02 5.03 -13.67
CA ASP A 42 5.22 5.20 -14.88
C ASP A 42 3.99 6.10 -14.62
N PRO A 43 3.87 7.26 -15.29
CA PRO A 43 2.70 8.13 -15.20
C PRO A 43 1.37 7.44 -15.54
N GLU A 44 1.38 6.43 -16.42
CA GLU A 44 0.16 5.70 -16.79
C GLU A 44 -0.36 4.85 -15.62
N LEU A 45 0.54 4.24 -14.85
CA LEU A 45 0.20 3.47 -13.67
C LEU A 45 -0.35 4.39 -12.54
N TYR A 46 0.19 5.60 -12.40
CA TYR A 46 -0.38 6.63 -11.53
C TYR A 46 -1.81 6.99 -11.94
N ASN A 47 -2.04 7.24 -13.24
CA ASN A 47 -3.36 7.61 -13.74
C ASN A 47 -4.39 6.48 -13.55
N GLN A 48 -3.99 5.22 -13.69
CA GLN A 48 -4.91 4.09 -13.55
C GLN A 48 -5.26 3.76 -12.09
N PHE A 49 -4.32 3.90 -11.17
CA PHE A 49 -4.50 3.41 -9.79
C PHE A 49 -4.60 4.52 -8.75
N ALA A 50 -3.83 5.60 -8.88
CA ALA A 50 -3.78 6.67 -7.88
C ALA A 50 -4.76 7.80 -8.19
N ALA A 51 -5.00 8.14 -9.46
CA ALA A 51 -5.91 9.22 -9.82
C ALA A 51 -7.36 9.01 -9.34
N PRO A 52 -7.96 7.80 -9.44
CA PRO A 52 -9.32 7.57 -8.93
C PRO A 52 -9.42 7.77 -7.41
N MET A 53 -8.46 7.25 -6.64
CA MET A 53 -8.45 7.42 -5.17
C MET A 53 -8.23 8.89 -4.75
N MET A 54 -7.50 9.67 -5.54
CA MET A 54 -7.28 11.10 -5.31
C MET A 54 -8.51 11.96 -5.65
N GLU A 55 -9.37 11.49 -6.54
CA GLU A 55 -10.66 12.12 -6.84
C GLU A 55 -11.65 11.93 -5.68
N ASP A 56 -11.74 10.71 -5.14
CA ASP A 56 -12.51 10.43 -3.93
C ASP A 56 -12.03 11.29 -2.75
N LEU A 57 -10.72 11.46 -2.58
CA LEU A 57 -10.17 12.32 -1.53
C LEU A 57 -10.54 13.80 -1.71
N ARG A 58 -10.57 14.32 -2.95
CA ARG A 58 -11.06 15.68 -3.22
C ARG A 58 -12.54 15.84 -2.90
N ALA A 59 -13.36 14.84 -3.21
CA ALA A 59 -14.79 14.86 -2.90
C ALA A 59 -15.02 14.92 -1.38
N VAL A 60 -14.33 14.07 -0.62
CA VAL A 60 -14.37 14.09 0.86
C VAL A 60 -13.88 15.42 1.41
N MET A 61 -12.78 15.98 0.89
CA MET A 61 -12.29 17.28 1.35
C MET A 61 -13.30 18.40 1.08
N HIS A 62 -13.97 18.40 -0.08
CA HIS A 62 -15.02 19.38 -0.39
C HIS A 62 -16.21 19.26 0.56
N GLU A 63 -16.67 18.04 0.84
CA GLU A 63 -17.78 17.79 1.78
C GLU A 63 -17.45 18.30 3.20
N GLU A 64 -16.21 18.14 3.66
CA GLU A 64 -15.73 18.65 4.95
C GLU A 64 -15.52 20.17 4.97
N THR A 65 -15.45 20.84 3.81
CA THR A 65 -15.32 22.32 3.76
C THR A 65 -16.67 23.04 3.72
N GLU A 66 -17.77 22.34 3.43
CA GLU A 66 -19.12 22.88 3.34
C GLU A 66 -20.00 22.59 4.58
N ASN A 67 -19.46 21.95 5.62
CA ASN A 67 -20.06 21.76 6.95
C ASN A 67 -19.41 22.66 8.01
#